data_AF-A0AAJ5VTS0-F1
#
_entry.id   AF-A0AAJ5VTS0-F1
#
_cell.length_a   1.000
_cell.length_b   1.000
_cell.length_c   1.000
_cell.angle_alpha   90.00
_cell.angle_beta   90.00
_cell.angle_gamma   90.00
#
_symmetry.space_group_name_H-M   'P 1'
#
loop_
_entity.id
_entity.type
_entity.pdbx_description
1 polymer ?
#
loop_
_entity_poly.entity_id
_entity_poly.type
_entity_poly.pdbx_seq_one_letter_code
_entity_poly.pdbx_strand_id
1 'polypeptide(L)'
;MLFYSKGDSFGARRVQEQAVKDGVAGMSENQILNSSMEDLVNFIYDKFIINVPVLDLEHAEVSQNESQVMVQSWRTEQPIAMPGTVVTLEVPYEGDEILFYIRASTWGMNPPRALISKSHVILRQSGTELSGEQVQAAFDQTIASIEENLARLRSDFDEFNGRLKSVARELIEARKVKLLANQNLVAGLNFKLKERPGAAKAYSAPMQRRKIEPRLPAVAAKGFKPEPVLREEDYQHILKIIHDMTLVIERSPSSFATMGEEDIRQHFLVQLNGQYEGKATGETFNAAGKTDILVRDEGRNIFIAECKFWRGDKSYTDTIDQLLGYLSWRDTKTAIVIFNRNKDTTSVLAKIRTLTEAHALCKTGPKIEGETRFRYVFGQPNDTSRETILTVMVFDVPTTSTDAG
;
A
#
# COMPACT_ATOMS: atom_id res chain seq x y z
N MET A 1 15.08 37.25 -9.58
CA MET A 1 13.76 37.62 -10.12
C MET A 1 12.91 36.38 -10.09
N LEU A 2 11.77 36.43 -9.40
CA LEU A 2 10.86 35.29 -9.31
C LEU A 2 9.97 35.21 -10.55
N PHE A 3 9.31 34.06 -10.76
CA PHE A 3 8.25 33.72 -11.72
C PHE A 3 8.54 33.88 -13.22
N TYR A 4 9.73 34.32 -13.65
CA TYR A 4 9.97 34.70 -15.06
C TYR A 4 11.28 34.12 -15.63
N SER A 5 11.85 33.09 -15.00
CA SER A 5 13.22 32.66 -15.29
C SER A 5 13.36 31.22 -15.79
N LYS A 6 12.43 30.32 -15.49
CA LYS A 6 12.58 28.88 -15.80
C LYS A 6 11.48 28.29 -16.70
N GLY A 7 10.44 29.05 -17.03
CA GLY A 7 9.38 28.61 -17.95
C GLY A 7 8.02 29.23 -17.63
N ASP A 8 6.97 28.65 -18.23
CA ASP A 8 5.58 29.02 -17.99
C ASP A 8 4.73 27.81 -17.54
N SER A 9 3.54 28.11 -17.02
CA SER A 9 2.61 27.10 -16.47
C SER A 9 2.13 26.11 -17.54
N PHE A 10 2.04 26.53 -18.80
CA PHE A 10 1.71 25.62 -19.90
C PHE A 10 2.80 24.58 -20.14
N GLY A 11 4.06 25.00 -20.24
CA GLY A 11 5.22 24.11 -20.37
C GLY A 11 5.35 23.18 -19.16
N ALA A 12 5.19 23.71 -17.95
CA ALA A 12 5.21 22.92 -16.71
C ALA A 12 4.13 21.82 -16.71
N ARG A 13 2.89 22.14 -17.09
CA ARG A 13 1.81 21.13 -17.22
C ARG A 13 2.17 20.03 -18.22
N ARG A 14 2.69 20.38 -19.39
CA ARG A 14 3.07 19.37 -20.41
C ARG A 14 4.18 18.43 -19.94
N VAL A 15 5.19 18.97 -19.26
CA VAL A 15 6.26 18.16 -18.67
C VAL A 15 5.68 17.21 -17.62
N GLN A 16 4.79 17.71 -16.77
CA GLN A 16 4.14 16.90 -15.74
C GLN A 16 3.24 15.81 -16.32
N GLU A 17 2.42 16.11 -17.34
CA GLU A 17 1.60 15.13 -18.05
C GLU A 17 2.45 14.00 -18.66
N GLN A 18 3.60 14.35 -19.22
CA GLN A 18 4.53 13.35 -19.74
C GLN A 18 5.14 12.52 -18.60
N ALA A 19 5.51 13.16 -17.48
CA ALA A 19 6.03 12.47 -16.31
C ALA A 19 5.01 11.49 -15.70
N VAL A 20 3.72 11.82 -15.72
CA VAL A 20 2.63 10.90 -15.32
C VAL A 20 2.59 9.68 -16.24
N LYS A 21 2.61 9.90 -17.56
CA LYS A 21 2.63 8.81 -18.56
C LYS A 21 3.84 7.89 -18.37
N ASP A 22 5.02 8.48 -18.20
CA ASP A 22 6.27 7.76 -17.99
C ASP A 22 6.26 7.03 -16.63
N GLY A 23 5.66 7.66 -15.61
CA GLY A 23 5.45 7.08 -14.29
C GLY A 23 4.61 5.81 -14.35
N VAL A 24 3.46 5.85 -15.05
CA VAL A 24 2.63 4.66 -15.27
C VAL A 24 3.33 3.62 -16.15
N ALA A 25 4.04 4.05 -17.20
CA ALA A 25 4.77 3.14 -18.08
C ALA A 25 5.93 2.42 -17.38
N GLY A 26 6.58 3.10 -16.43
CA GLY A 26 7.69 2.60 -15.61
C GLY A 26 7.24 1.71 -14.44
N MET A 27 5.95 1.67 -14.10
CA MET A 27 5.44 0.71 -13.14
C MET A 27 5.64 -0.72 -13.63
N SER A 28 6.06 -1.60 -12.72
CA SER A 28 6.21 -3.01 -13.02
C SER A 28 4.85 -3.65 -13.32
N GLU A 29 4.87 -4.68 -14.15
CA GLU A 29 3.68 -5.48 -14.45
C GLU A 29 3.01 -6.01 -13.18
N ASN A 30 3.82 -6.44 -12.20
CA ASN A 30 3.32 -6.94 -10.92
C ASN A 30 2.57 -5.85 -10.12
N GLN A 31 3.08 -4.61 -10.09
CA GLN A 31 2.41 -3.50 -9.41
C GLN A 31 1.06 -3.18 -10.05
N ILE A 32 0.97 -3.16 -11.38
CA ILE A 32 -0.27 -2.82 -12.10
C ILE A 32 -1.32 -3.95 -11.98
N LEU A 33 -0.89 -5.21 -11.97
CA LEU A 33 -1.83 -6.34 -11.95
C LEU A 33 -2.31 -6.71 -10.54
N ASN A 34 -1.50 -6.50 -9.50
CA ASN A 34 -1.76 -7.03 -8.15
C ASN A 34 -2.10 -5.95 -7.09
N SER A 35 -2.17 -4.68 -7.48
CA SER A 35 -2.58 -3.59 -6.57
C SER A 35 -4.00 -3.13 -6.90
N SER A 36 -4.69 -2.53 -5.93
CA SER A 36 -6.02 -1.97 -6.18
C SER A 36 -5.92 -0.77 -7.14
N MET A 37 -6.98 -0.52 -7.91
CA MET A 37 -7.02 0.63 -8.83
C MET A 37 -6.88 1.94 -8.06
N GLU A 38 -7.58 2.07 -6.92
CA GLU A 38 -7.56 3.28 -6.10
C GLU A 38 -6.18 3.52 -5.48
N ASP A 39 -5.47 2.49 -5.03
CA ASP A 39 -4.11 2.66 -4.49
C ASP A 39 -3.13 3.12 -5.57
N LEU A 40 -3.23 2.58 -6.79
CA LEU A 40 -2.38 2.98 -7.91
C LEU A 40 -2.68 4.41 -8.36
N VAL A 41 -3.96 4.79 -8.41
CA VAL A 41 -4.40 6.15 -8.75
C VAL A 41 -3.92 7.14 -7.69
N ASN A 42 -4.10 6.83 -6.40
CA ASN A 42 -3.63 7.68 -5.31
C ASN A 42 -2.10 7.80 -5.32
N PHE A 43 -1.37 6.72 -5.55
CA PHE A 43 0.09 6.77 -5.67
C PHE A 43 0.57 7.67 -6.81
N ILE A 44 -0.05 7.59 -8.00
CA ILE A 44 0.27 8.49 -9.11
C ILE A 44 -0.12 9.93 -8.76
N TYR A 45 -1.29 10.14 -8.16
CA TYR A 45 -1.75 11.46 -7.76
C TYR A 45 -0.78 12.11 -6.77
N ASP A 46 -0.47 11.45 -5.65
CA ASP A 46 0.41 11.98 -4.60
C ASP A 46 1.81 12.27 -5.12
N LYS A 47 2.29 11.47 -6.09
CA LYS A 47 3.61 11.63 -6.69
C LYS A 47 3.70 12.80 -7.68
N PHE A 48 2.62 13.09 -8.40
CA PHE A 48 2.64 14.02 -9.54
C PHE A 48 1.73 15.23 -9.38
N ILE A 49 1.02 15.36 -8.26
CA ILE A 49 0.31 16.58 -7.90
C ILE A 49 1.31 17.75 -7.86
N ILE A 50 0.89 18.89 -8.38
CA ILE A 50 1.68 20.12 -8.35
C ILE A 50 1.24 20.93 -7.13
N ASN A 51 2.15 21.16 -6.19
CA ASN A 51 1.86 21.88 -4.95
C ASN A 51 2.36 23.32 -5.06
N VAL A 52 1.46 24.24 -5.43
CA VAL A 52 1.82 25.66 -5.51
C VAL A 52 2.16 26.20 -4.12
N PRO A 53 3.32 26.87 -3.94
CA PRO A 53 3.75 27.34 -2.64
C PRO A 53 2.69 28.15 -1.89
N VAL A 54 2.62 27.95 -0.58
CA VAL A 54 1.84 28.75 0.37
C VAL A 54 2.81 29.36 1.37
N LEU A 55 2.77 30.69 1.52
CA LEU A 55 3.63 31.39 2.46
C LEU A 55 3.05 31.32 3.87
N ASP A 56 3.91 31.06 4.85
CA ASP A 56 3.58 31.09 6.27
C ASP A 56 4.02 32.43 6.86
N LEU A 57 3.11 33.39 6.84
CA LEU A 57 3.36 34.74 7.36
C LEU A 57 3.34 34.80 8.89
N GLU A 58 2.74 33.81 9.57
CA GLU A 58 2.64 33.77 11.04
C GLU A 58 3.99 33.42 11.66
N HIS A 59 4.78 32.58 10.99
CA HIS A 59 6.12 32.17 11.42
C HIS A 59 7.24 32.91 10.69
N ALA A 60 6.96 34.10 10.15
CA ALA A 60 7.97 34.90 9.49
C ALA A 60 8.92 35.57 10.50
N GLU A 61 10.23 35.51 10.24
CA GLU A 61 11.27 36.03 11.12
C GLU A 61 12.00 37.22 10.49
N VAL A 62 12.30 38.24 11.31
CA VAL A 62 13.04 39.44 10.87
C VAL A 62 14.39 39.50 11.58
N SER A 63 15.45 39.75 10.82
CA SER A 63 16.79 40.03 11.34
C SER A 63 17.36 41.33 10.77
N GLN A 64 18.28 41.95 11.51
CA GLN A 64 18.95 43.19 11.12
C GLN A 64 20.46 43.04 11.33
N ASN A 65 21.26 43.50 10.36
CA ASN A 65 22.72 43.56 10.47
C ASN A 65 23.28 44.82 9.78
N GLU A 66 24.41 45.32 10.27
CA GLU A 66 25.19 46.37 9.59
C GLU A 66 25.98 45.79 8.41
N SER A 67 26.03 46.50 7.28
CA SER A 67 26.79 46.09 6.10
C SER A 67 27.18 47.30 5.25
N GLN A 68 28.11 47.11 4.30
CA GLN A 68 28.44 48.12 3.30
C GLN A 68 27.36 48.12 2.21
N VAL A 69 26.60 49.20 2.11
CA VAL A 69 25.52 49.38 1.14
C VAL A 69 26.00 50.32 0.03
N MET A 70 25.72 49.97 -1.22
CA MET A 70 26.08 50.79 -2.38
C MET A 70 25.03 51.88 -2.58
N VAL A 71 25.43 53.14 -2.46
CA VAL A 71 24.56 54.30 -2.63
C VAL A 71 24.94 55.04 -3.90
N GLN A 72 23.94 55.39 -4.70
CA GLN A 72 24.15 56.15 -5.93
C GLN A 72 24.57 57.58 -5.58
N SER A 73 25.78 57.97 -6.00
CA SER A 73 26.33 59.29 -5.74
C SER A 73 25.82 60.28 -6.78
N TRP A 74 25.37 61.46 -6.33
CA TRP A 74 25.03 62.56 -7.24
C TRP A 74 26.26 63.29 -7.79
N ARG A 75 27.45 63.04 -7.20
CA ARG A 75 28.73 63.64 -7.61
C ARG A 75 29.58 62.77 -8.51
N THR A 76 29.36 61.45 -8.50
CA THR A 76 30.15 60.47 -9.26
C THR A 76 29.22 59.51 -9.99
N GLU A 77 29.52 59.19 -11.25
CA GLU A 77 28.74 58.20 -12.03
C GLU A 77 28.81 56.78 -11.44
N GLN A 78 29.75 56.53 -10.52
CA GLN A 78 29.89 55.25 -9.82
C GLN A 78 29.26 55.31 -8.42
N PRO A 79 28.57 54.24 -7.99
CA PRO A 79 28.04 54.12 -6.64
C PRO A 79 29.18 54.06 -5.61
N ILE A 80 28.95 54.64 -4.44
CA ILE A 80 29.88 54.64 -3.31
C ILE A 80 29.42 53.66 -2.23
N ALA A 81 30.34 52.90 -1.64
CA ALA A 81 30.05 52.02 -0.51
C ALA A 81 30.01 52.85 0.78
N MET A 82 28.92 52.74 1.54
CA MET A 82 28.75 53.39 2.83
C MET A 82 28.26 52.39 3.88
N PRO A 83 28.63 52.54 5.17
CA PRO A 83 27.99 51.80 6.25
C PRO A 83 26.47 52.04 6.23
N GLY A 84 25.70 50.96 6.25
CA GLY A 84 24.25 51.02 6.27
C GLY A 84 23.65 49.78 6.94
N THR A 85 22.34 49.77 7.04
CA THR A 85 21.58 48.68 7.66
C THR A 85 20.98 47.79 6.58
N VAL A 86 21.02 46.48 6.80
CA VAL A 86 20.28 45.49 6.02
C VAL A 86 19.26 44.81 6.93
N VAL A 87 17.98 44.95 6.60
CA VAL A 87 16.88 44.22 7.23
C VAL A 87 16.51 43.05 6.33
N THR A 88 16.50 41.85 6.90
CA THR A 88 16.15 40.60 6.20
C THR A 88 14.90 40.01 6.82
N LEU A 89 13.90 39.75 5.99
CA LEU A 89 12.69 39.02 6.36
C LEU A 89 12.76 37.64 5.73
N GLU A 90 12.63 36.61 6.55
CA GLU A 90 12.61 35.20 6.15
C GLU A 90 11.21 34.65 6.38
N VAL A 91 10.53 34.27 5.30
CA VAL A 91 9.15 33.77 5.32
C VAL A 91 9.16 32.29 4.95
N PRO A 92 8.81 31.38 5.87
CA PRO A 92 8.68 29.96 5.55
C PRO A 92 7.60 29.72 4.49
N TYR A 93 7.73 28.63 3.72
CA TYR A 93 6.69 28.20 2.79
C TYR A 93 6.59 26.67 2.66
N GLU A 94 5.42 26.18 2.27
CA GLU A 94 5.20 24.78 1.87
C GLU A 94 4.80 24.69 0.40
N GLY A 95 5.40 23.75 -0.34
CA GLY A 95 5.11 23.49 -1.76
C GLY A 95 6.37 23.39 -2.62
N ASP A 96 6.17 23.34 -3.94
CA ASP A 96 7.24 23.08 -4.90
C ASP A 96 8.05 24.35 -5.21
N GLU A 97 9.32 24.39 -4.76
CA GLU A 97 10.23 25.53 -4.95
C GLU A 97 10.32 26.01 -6.40
N ILE A 98 10.29 25.07 -7.35
CA ILE A 98 10.43 25.37 -8.78
C ILE A 98 9.37 26.36 -9.29
N LEU A 99 8.21 26.40 -8.65
CA LEU A 99 7.09 27.26 -9.04
C LEU A 99 7.34 28.74 -8.76
N PHE A 100 8.27 29.08 -7.86
CA PHE A 100 8.77 30.45 -7.72
C PHE A 100 9.55 30.95 -8.95
N TYR A 101 9.79 30.11 -9.94
CA TYR A 101 10.49 30.46 -11.18
C TYR A 101 9.63 30.27 -12.44
N ILE A 102 8.39 29.80 -12.28
CA ILE A 102 7.44 29.54 -13.37
C ILE A 102 6.45 30.70 -13.49
N ARG A 103 6.19 31.12 -14.72
CA ARG A 103 5.24 32.19 -15.02
C ARG A 103 3.82 31.64 -15.17
N ALA A 104 2.85 32.26 -14.52
CA ALA A 104 1.44 31.95 -14.76
C ALA A 104 0.99 32.38 -16.17
N SER A 105 -0.16 31.85 -16.61
CA SER A 105 -0.79 32.11 -17.90
C SER A 105 -1.21 33.58 -18.02
N THR A 106 -1.67 34.14 -16.92
CA THR A 106 -1.86 35.58 -16.71
C THR A 106 -0.71 36.12 -15.87
N TRP A 107 -0.13 37.25 -16.25
CA TRP A 107 1.09 37.76 -15.62
C TRP A 107 1.16 39.29 -15.69
N GLY A 108 1.89 39.89 -14.74
CA GLY A 108 2.09 41.34 -14.65
C GLY A 108 3.49 41.77 -15.12
N MET A 109 3.67 43.01 -15.58
CA MET A 109 4.97 43.44 -16.14
C MET A 109 6.09 43.65 -15.11
N ASN A 110 5.77 43.63 -13.81
CA ASN A 110 6.71 43.90 -12.73
C ASN A 110 6.85 42.67 -11.82
N PRO A 111 7.82 41.78 -12.10
CA PRO A 111 8.03 40.59 -11.29
C PRO A 111 8.67 40.90 -9.92
N PRO A 112 8.23 40.23 -8.84
CA PRO A 112 8.83 40.42 -7.53
C PRO A 112 10.27 39.90 -7.49
N ARG A 113 11.05 40.47 -6.57
CA ARG A 113 12.45 40.10 -6.33
C ARG A 113 12.60 39.62 -4.90
N ALA A 114 12.89 38.33 -4.74
CA ALA A 114 13.33 37.74 -3.49
C ALA A 114 14.37 36.66 -3.79
N LEU A 115 15.06 36.22 -2.75
CA LEU A 115 15.89 35.02 -2.78
C LEU A 115 15.05 33.85 -2.28
N ILE A 116 15.15 32.71 -2.95
CA ILE A 116 14.47 31.48 -2.53
C ILE A 116 15.52 30.53 -1.97
N SER A 117 15.29 30.08 -0.75
CA SER A 117 15.95 28.94 -0.12
C SER A 117 14.97 27.76 -0.08
N LYS A 118 15.44 26.54 0.18
CA LYS A 118 14.64 25.30 0.13
C LYS A 118 13.33 25.35 0.94
N SER A 119 13.25 26.19 1.97
CA SER A 119 12.08 26.32 2.84
C SER A 119 11.67 27.76 3.12
N HIS A 120 12.37 28.77 2.60
CA HIS A 120 12.13 30.17 2.94
C HIS A 120 12.20 31.08 1.72
N VAL A 121 11.30 32.07 1.68
CA VAL A 121 11.40 33.26 0.85
C VAL A 121 12.12 34.34 1.65
N ILE A 122 13.24 34.82 1.12
CA ILE A 122 14.10 35.79 1.81
C ILE A 122 14.02 37.13 1.08
N LEU A 123 13.51 38.12 1.79
CA LEU A 123 13.36 39.51 1.35
C LEU A 123 14.41 40.37 2.06
N ARG A 124 15.05 41.28 1.33
CA ARG A 124 16.10 42.15 1.90
C ARG A 124 15.83 43.59 1.53
N GLN A 125 15.87 44.46 2.54
CA GLN A 125 15.87 45.91 2.37
C GLN A 125 17.16 46.47 2.96
N SER A 126 17.83 47.35 2.21
CA SER A 126 19.10 47.93 2.61
C SER A 126 19.13 49.43 2.37
N GLY A 127 19.65 50.19 3.32
CA GLY A 127 19.76 51.65 3.21
C GLY A 127 20.63 52.25 4.30
N THR A 128 21.06 53.49 4.11
CA THR A 128 21.83 54.25 5.10
C THR A 128 20.94 54.86 6.18
N GLU A 129 19.69 55.19 5.84
CA GLU A 129 18.66 55.68 6.77
C GLU A 129 17.33 54.98 6.43
N LEU A 130 17.05 53.84 7.08
CA LEU A 130 15.81 53.10 6.89
C LEU A 130 14.80 53.46 7.99
N SER A 131 13.58 53.84 7.62
CA SER A 131 12.47 53.89 8.58
C SER A 131 11.74 52.54 8.63
N GLY A 132 11.25 52.15 9.81
CA GLY A 132 10.50 50.90 9.98
C GLY A 132 9.26 50.84 9.08
N GLU A 133 8.56 51.97 8.90
CA GLU A 133 7.37 52.07 8.04
C GLU A 133 7.71 51.85 6.56
N GLN A 134 8.81 52.43 6.07
CA GLN A 134 9.27 52.22 4.69
C GLN A 134 9.67 50.77 4.43
N VAL A 135 10.38 50.15 5.37
CA VAL A 135 10.80 48.75 5.28
C VAL A 135 9.60 47.82 5.28
N GLN A 136 8.65 48.05 6.19
CA GLN A 136 7.42 47.26 6.28
C GLN A 136 6.60 47.37 4.99
N ALA A 137 6.35 48.59 4.50
CA ALA A 137 5.61 48.80 3.25
C ALA A 137 6.27 48.12 2.05
N ALA A 138 7.61 48.12 1.99
CA ALA A 138 8.35 47.42 0.93
C ALA A 138 8.23 45.89 1.02
N PHE A 139 8.24 45.33 2.24
CA PHE A 139 7.97 43.90 2.46
C PHE A 139 6.54 43.55 2.08
N ASP A 140 5.55 44.28 2.56
CA ASP A 140 4.12 44.04 2.29
C ASP A 140 3.84 44.08 0.79
N GLN A 141 4.38 45.07 0.08
CA GLN A 141 4.23 45.18 -1.37
C GLN A 141 4.83 43.97 -2.10
N THR A 142 6.00 43.51 -1.67
CA THR A 142 6.67 42.38 -2.31
C THR A 142 5.94 41.07 -2.01
N ILE A 143 5.49 40.86 -0.77
CA ILE A 143 4.70 39.69 -0.36
C ILE A 143 3.38 39.64 -1.13
N ALA A 144 2.66 40.76 -1.22
CA ALA A 144 1.41 40.85 -1.98
C ALA A 144 1.62 40.48 -3.46
N SER A 145 2.72 40.94 -4.05
CA SER A 145 3.08 40.59 -5.43
C SER A 145 3.40 39.09 -5.59
N ILE A 146 4.06 38.47 -4.61
CA ILE A 146 4.35 37.04 -4.61
C ILE A 146 3.05 36.22 -4.50
N GLU A 147 2.20 36.53 -3.52
CA GLU A 147 0.90 35.86 -3.31
C GLU A 147 0.00 36.00 -4.53
N GLU A 148 -0.04 37.17 -5.18
CA GLU A 148 -0.82 37.35 -6.41
C GLU A 148 -0.36 36.41 -7.53
N ASN A 149 0.95 36.24 -7.72
CA ASN A 149 1.49 35.32 -8.72
C ASN A 149 1.25 33.85 -8.34
N LEU A 150 1.38 33.50 -7.06
CA LEU A 150 1.05 32.15 -6.56
C LEU A 150 -0.44 31.84 -6.74
N ALA A 151 -1.33 32.78 -6.48
CA ALA A 151 -2.76 32.62 -6.68
C ALA A 151 -3.10 32.36 -8.16
N ARG A 152 -2.46 33.07 -9.09
CA ARG A 152 -2.60 32.82 -10.53
C ARG A 152 -2.10 31.43 -10.91
N LEU A 153 -0.95 31.00 -10.36
CA LEU A 153 -0.44 29.64 -10.58
C LEU A 153 -1.38 28.57 -10.01
N ARG A 154 -1.96 28.76 -8.82
CA ARG A 154 -2.99 27.86 -8.26
C ARG A 154 -4.12 27.67 -9.25
N SER A 155 -4.68 28.78 -9.77
CA SER A 155 -5.74 28.72 -10.77
C SER A 155 -5.33 28.01 -12.07
N ASP A 156 -4.07 28.14 -12.51
CA ASP A 156 -3.58 27.45 -13.72
C ASP A 156 -3.46 25.93 -13.55
N PHE A 157 -3.14 25.49 -12.34
CA PHE A 157 -2.91 24.09 -12.02
C PHE A 157 -4.13 23.39 -11.41
N ASP A 158 -5.17 24.10 -10.97
CA ASP A 158 -6.41 23.52 -10.42
C ASP A 158 -7.05 22.53 -11.39
N GLU A 159 -7.19 22.89 -12.66
CA GLU A 159 -7.77 22.01 -13.69
C GLU A 159 -6.88 20.78 -13.96
N PHE A 160 -5.55 20.93 -13.87
CA PHE A 160 -4.61 19.82 -14.04
C PHE A 160 -4.69 18.87 -12.85
N ASN A 161 -4.55 19.39 -11.63
CA ASN A 161 -4.61 18.62 -10.39
C ASN A 161 -5.98 17.93 -10.23
N GLY A 162 -7.07 18.60 -10.59
CA GLY A 162 -8.42 18.03 -10.55
C GLY A 162 -8.63 16.85 -11.51
N ARG A 163 -7.98 16.88 -12.69
CA ARG A 163 -8.05 15.80 -13.69
C ARG A 163 -6.98 14.72 -13.49
N LEU A 164 -6.00 14.93 -12.63
CA LEU A 164 -4.88 14.01 -12.48
C LEU A 164 -5.33 12.59 -12.13
N LYS A 165 -6.31 12.44 -11.23
CA LYS A 165 -6.85 11.12 -10.86
C LYS A 165 -7.54 10.40 -12.01
N SER A 166 -8.33 11.12 -12.82
CA SER A 166 -9.00 10.51 -13.98
C SER A 166 -7.99 10.10 -15.06
N VAL A 167 -7.03 10.96 -15.37
CA VAL A 167 -5.95 10.66 -16.32
C VAL A 167 -5.11 9.46 -15.85
N ALA A 168 -4.75 9.42 -14.57
CA ALA A 168 -4.03 8.29 -14.00
C ALA A 168 -4.81 6.97 -14.17
N ARG A 169 -6.11 6.98 -13.85
CA ARG A 169 -6.98 5.82 -14.00
C ARG A 169 -7.02 5.31 -15.44
N GLU A 170 -7.26 6.19 -16.41
CA GLU A 170 -7.28 5.83 -17.84
C GLU A 170 -5.96 5.19 -18.30
N LEU A 171 -4.83 5.77 -17.90
CA LEU A 171 -3.50 5.25 -18.27
C LEU A 171 -3.23 3.87 -17.64
N ILE A 172 -3.59 3.69 -16.36
CA ILE A 172 -3.42 2.42 -15.65
C ILE A 172 -4.32 1.34 -16.26
N GLU A 173 -5.58 1.64 -16.57
CA GLU A 173 -6.51 0.71 -17.22
C GLU A 173 -6.00 0.29 -18.59
N ALA A 174 -5.62 1.24 -19.44
CA ALA A 174 -5.06 0.95 -20.76
C ALA A 174 -3.81 0.07 -20.67
N ARG A 175 -2.96 0.33 -19.66
CA ARG A 175 -1.76 -0.47 -19.41
C ARG A 175 -2.10 -1.87 -18.91
N LYS A 176 -3.08 -2.02 -18.02
CA LYS A 176 -3.56 -3.31 -17.49
C LYS A 176 -4.10 -4.20 -18.60
N VAL A 177 -4.94 -3.66 -19.48
CA VAL A 177 -5.46 -4.38 -20.66
C VAL A 177 -4.31 -4.86 -21.56
N LYS A 178 -3.32 -4.00 -21.83
CA LYS A 178 -2.16 -4.35 -22.65
C LYS A 178 -1.30 -5.47 -22.02
N LEU A 179 -1.11 -5.44 -20.71
CA LEU A 179 -0.34 -6.46 -20.00
C LEU A 179 -1.06 -7.82 -20.01
N LEU A 180 -2.37 -7.84 -19.76
CA LEU A 180 -3.18 -9.06 -19.83
C LEU A 180 -3.21 -9.65 -21.25
N ALA A 181 -3.33 -8.80 -22.28
CA ALA A 181 -3.26 -9.24 -23.68
C ALA A 181 -1.90 -9.87 -24.02
N ASN A 182 -0.80 -9.30 -23.52
CA ASN A 182 0.54 -9.84 -23.72
C ASN A 182 0.76 -11.17 -22.97
N GLN A 183 0.21 -11.33 -21.76
CA GLN A 183 0.26 -12.61 -21.04
C GLN A 183 -0.46 -13.72 -21.81
N ASN A 184 -1.65 -13.42 -22.35
CA ASN A 184 -2.41 -14.38 -23.16
C ASN A 184 -1.69 -14.75 -24.47
N LEU A 185 -1.01 -13.79 -25.12
CA LEU A 185 -0.23 -14.04 -26.33
C LEU A 185 0.97 -14.94 -26.06
N VAL A 186 1.63 -14.77 -24.92
CA VAL A 186 2.79 -15.56 -24.51
C VAL A 186 2.40 -16.96 -24.02
N ALA A 187 1.26 -17.10 -23.33
CA ALA A 187 0.72 -18.39 -22.90
C ALA A 187 0.34 -19.31 -24.08
N GLY A 188 0.08 -18.75 -25.27
CA GLY A 188 -0.17 -19.50 -26.50
C GLY A 188 1.09 -19.98 -27.24
N LEU A 189 2.30 -19.66 -26.77
CA LEU A 189 3.55 -20.02 -27.44
C LEU A 189 4.21 -21.24 -26.76
N ASN A 190 4.47 -22.30 -27.52
CA ASN A 190 5.09 -23.56 -27.06
C ASN A 190 6.60 -23.46 -26.73
N PHE A 191 7.11 -22.29 -26.33
CA PHE A 191 8.54 -22.05 -26.12
C PHE A 191 8.82 -21.53 -24.70
N LYS A 192 9.93 -21.99 -24.10
CA LYS A 192 10.37 -21.53 -22.77
C LYS A 192 10.70 -20.05 -22.79
N LEU A 193 10.06 -19.28 -21.90
CA LEU A 193 10.27 -17.83 -21.80
C LEU A 193 11.68 -17.53 -21.29
N LYS A 194 12.39 -16.63 -21.98
CA LYS A 194 13.68 -16.12 -21.54
C LYS A 194 13.44 -15.01 -20.52
N GLU A 195 13.96 -15.15 -19.31
CA GLU A 195 13.93 -14.10 -18.29
C GLU A 195 14.59 -12.82 -18.82
N ARG A 196 13.97 -11.65 -18.60
CA ARG A 196 14.54 -10.36 -19.01
C ARG A 196 15.67 -9.95 -18.04
N PRO A 197 16.87 -9.65 -18.53
CA PRO A 197 17.90 -9.03 -17.72
C PRO A 197 17.52 -7.57 -17.45
N GLY A 198 17.43 -7.17 -16.17
CA GLY A 198 17.22 -5.77 -15.79
C GLY A 198 15.91 -5.43 -15.07
N ALA A 199 15.14 -6.41 -14.56
CA ALA A 199 14.16 -6.11 -13.53
C ALA A 199 14.90 -5.61 -12.27
N ALA A 200 15.04 -4.29 -12.16
CA ALA A 200 15.69 -3.66 -11.03
C ALA A 200 14.98 -4.08 -9.73
N LYS A 201 15.74 -4.71 -8.84
CA LYS A 201 15.35 -4.94 -7.44
C LYS A 201 15.27 -3.58 -6.76
N ALA A 202 14.16 -2.88 -6.91
CA ALA A 202 13.82 -1.75 -6.05
C ALA A 202 13.50 -2.31 -4.65
N TYR A 203 14.11 -1.70 -3.66
CA TYR A 203 14.08 -2.04 -2.25
C TYR A 203 12.64 -2.08 -1.71
N SER A 204 11.95 -3.21 -1.81
CA SER A 204 10.87 -3.56 -0.90
C SER A 204 11.51 -4.30 0.29
N ALA A 205 11.11 -3.95 1.52
CA ALA A 205 11.35 -4.79 2.68
C ALA A 205 11.05 -6.26 2.28
N PRO A 206 11.85 -7.25 2.70
CA PRO A 206 11.83 -8.57 2.09
C PRO A 206 10.52 -9.30 2.41
N MET A 207 9.46 -9.01 1.67
CA MET A 207 8.46 -10.00 1.31
C MET A 207 9.18 -10.92 0.33
N GLN A 208 9.88 -11.92 0.85
CA GLN A 208 10.26 -13.08 0.06
C GLN A 208 8.96 -13.73 -0.41
N ARG A 209 8.47 -13.28 -1.56
CA ARG A 209 7.39 -13.91 -2.31
C ARG A 209 7.91 -15.30 -2.65
N ARG A 210 7.40 -16.30 -1.95
CA ARG A 210 7.85 -17.68 -2.08
C ARG A 210 7.04 -18.36 -3.16
N LYS A 211 7.74 -18.84 -4.17
CA LYS A 211 7.24 -19.91 -5.03
C LYS A 211 7.19 -21.19 -4.19
N ILE A 212 6.02 -21.81 -4.09
CA ILE A 212 5.87 -23.14 -3.50
C ILE A 212 6.60 -24.09 -4.46
N GLU A 213 7.73 -24.64 -4.02
CA GLU A 213 8.48 -25.62 -4.79
C GLU A 213 8.19 -27.01 -4.21
N PRO A 214 7.36 -27.83 -4.88
CA PRO A 214 7.08 -29.17 -4.40
C PRO A 214 8.31 -30.07 -4.54
N ARG A 215 8.59 -30.88 -3.51
CA ARG A 215 9.66 -31.90 -3.55
C ARG A 215 9.06 -33.30 -3.38
N LEU A 216 9.64 -34.25 -4.12
CA LEU A 216 9.37 -35.68 -4.03
C LEU A 216 9.75 -36.22 -2.63
N PRO A 217 8.91 -37.04 -1.98
CA PRO A 217 9.31 -37.81 -0.80
C PRO A 217 10.33 -38.90 -1.19
N ALA A 218 11.21 -39.25 -0.25
CA ALA A 218 12.13 -40.38 -0.40
C ALA A 218 11.34 -41.71 -0.43
N VAL A 219 11.78 -42.58 -1.34
CA VAL A 219 11.05 -43.72 -1.93
C VAL A 219 10.68 -44.83 -0.93
N ALA A 220 9.46 -45.38 -1.09
CA ALA A 220 9.23 -46.82 -0.97
C ALA A 220 8.14 -47.30 -1.96
N ALA A 221 8.44 -48.43 -2.62
CA ALA A 221 7.64 -49.22 -3.57
C ALA A 221 7.49 -48.69 -5.02
N LYS A 222 7.90 -49.56 -5.95
CA LYS A 222 8.03 -49.37 -7.40
C LYS A 222 6.73 -48.89 -8.07
N GLY A 223 6.84 -47.90 -8.95
CA GLY A 223 5.86 -47.61 -10.01
C GLY A 223 4.96 -46.40 -9.81
N PHE A 224 5.12 -45.61 -8.76
CA PHE A 224 4.29 -44.42 -8.51
C PHE A 224 5.07 -43.13 -8.74
N LYS A 225 4.59 -42.23 -9.62
CA LYS A 225 5.06 -40.83 -9.67
C LYS A 225 4.45 -40.09 -8.47
N PRO A 226 5.22 -39.71 -7.44
CA PRO A 226 4.66 -39.01 -6.29
C PRO A 226 4.14 -37.65 -6.72
N GLU A 227 2.92 -37.34 -6.30
CA GLU A 227 2.26 -36.06 -6.55
C GLU A 227 2.73 -34.99 -5.54
N PRO A 228 2.65 -33.69 -5.88
CA PRO A 228 3.25 -32.62 -5.09
C PRO A 228 2.62 -32.52 -3.70
N VAL A 229 3.47 -32.51 -2.66
CA VAL A 229 3.09 -32.32 -1.26
C VAL A 229 3.52 -30.93 -0.80
N LEU A 230 2.64 -30.20 -0.12
CA LEU A 230 2.95 -28.88 0.43
C LEU A 230 4.11 -28.97 1.44
N ARG A 231 5.16 -28.17 1.25
CA ARG A 231 6.30 -28.10 2.19
C ARG A 231 5.83 -27.53 3.52
N GLU A 232 6.45 -28.01 4.61
CA GLU A 232 6.14 -27.51 5.95
C GLU A 232 6.38 -26.00 6.08
N GLU A 233 7.45 -25.48 5.48
CA GLU A 233 7.73 -24.04 5.53
C GLU A 233 6.67 -23.19 4.83
N ASP A 234 6.16 -23.67 3.69
CA ASP A 234 5.10 -22.98 2.94
C ASP A 234 3.77 -23.08 3.69
N TYR A 235 3.48 -24.24 4.30
CA TYR A 235 2.33 -24.40 5.18
C TYR A 235 2.37 -23.44 6.38
N GLN A 236 3.50 -23.36 7.09
CA GLN A 236 3.69 -22.40 8.18
C GLN A 236 3.54 -20.95 7.71
N HIS A 237 4.01 -20.65 6.50
CA HIS A 237 3.86 -19.31 5.92
C HIS A 237 2.39 -18.99 5.60
N ILE A 238 1.62 -19.93 5.03
CA ILE A 238 0.16 -19.78 4.86
C ILE A 238 -0.50 -19.51 6.21
N LEU A 239 -0.21 -20.34 7.23
CA LEU A 239 -0.75 -20.15 8.58
C LEU A 239 -0.34 -18.81 9.19
N LYS A 240 0.87 -18.32 8.91
CA LYS A 240 1.33 -17.01 9.35
C LYS A 240 0.52 -15.89 8.70
N ILE A 241 0.26 -15.95 7.39
CA ILE A 241 -0.57 -14.94 6.71
C ILE A 241 -1.98 -14.93 7.29
N ILE A 242 -2.57 -16.11 7.50
CA ILE A 242 -3.88 -16.24 8.17
C ILE A 242 -3.80 -15.65 9.59
N HIS A 243 -2.71 -15.88 10.33
CA HIS A 243 -2.55 -15.29 11.66
C HIS A 243 -2.43 -13.76 11.65
N ASP A 244 -1.68 -13.20 10.71
CA ASP A 244 -1.43 -11.75 10.60
C ASP A 244 -2.74 -10.97 10.33
N MET A 245 -3.81 -11.62 9.83
CA MET A 245 -5.14 -11.03 9.73
C MET A 245 -5.73 -10.61 11.09
N THR A 246 -5.30 -11.22 12.21
CA THR A 246 -5.72 -10.80 13.56
C THR A 246 -5.41 -9.33 13.79
N LEU A 247 -4.23 -8.88 13.36
CA LEU A 247 -3.80 -7.49 13.52
C LEU A 247 -4.66 -6.52 12.71
N VAL A 248 -5.20 -6.96 11.58
CA VAL A 248 -6.10 -6.13 10.76
C VAL A 248 -7.47 -5.99 11.45
N ILE A 249 -7.96 -7.08 12.03
CA ILE A 249 -9.21 -7.08 12.80
C ILE A 249 -9.09 -6.19 14.05
N GLU A 250 -7.95 -6.27 14.76
CA GLU A 250 -7.65 -5.44 15.93
C GLU A 250 -7.53 -3.95 15.61
N ARG A 251 -7.01 -3.59 14.43
CA ARG A 251 -6.85 -2.18 14.01
C ARG A 251 -8.14 -1.53 13.53
N SER A 252 -9.09 -2.32 13.03
CA SER A 252 -10.35 -1.82 12.49
C SER A 252 -11.57 -2.57 13.02
N PRO A 253 -11.76 -2.66 14.35
CA PRO A 253 -12.74 -3.56 14.95
C PRO A 253 -14.20 -3.23 14.55
N SER A 254 -14.51 -1.94 14.38
CA SER A 254 -15.85 -1.50 13.92
C SER A 254 -16.19 -2.01 12.52
N SER A 255 -15.21 -2.13 11.63
CA SER A 255 -15.41 -2.62 10.27
C SER A 255 -15.72 -4.12 10.24
N PHE A 256 -15.14 -4.91 11.15
CA PHE A 256 -15.34 -6.36 11.21
C PHE A 256 -16.56 -6.79 12.06
N ALA A 257 -17.09 -5.86 12.87
CA ALA A 257 -18.23 -6.14 13.75
C ALA A 257 -19.51 -6.50 12.99
N THR A 258 -19.71 -5.92 11.80
CA THR A 258 -20.90 -6.13 10.96
C THR A 258 -20.70 -7.17 9.86
N MET A 259 -19.45 -7.59 9.61
CA MET A 259 -19.10 -8.51 8.53
C MET A 259 -19.58 -9.94 8.78
N GLY A 260 -20.03 -10.62 7.73
CA GLY A 260 -20.34 -12.05 7.73
C GLY A 260 -19.11 -12.93 7.53
N GLU A 261 -19.31 -14.25 7.61
CA GLU A 261 -18.26 -15.27 7.43
C GLU A 261 -17.60 -15.12 6.06
N GLU A 262 -18.45 -14.86 5.06
CA GLU A 262 -18.08 -14.62 3.67
C GLU A 262 -17.22 -13.36 3.49
N ASP A 263 -17.62 -12.24 4.10
CA ASP A 263 -16.88 -10.98 3.98
C ASP A 263 -15.48 -11.10 4.60
N ILE A 264 -15.41 -11.69 5.80
CA ILE A 264 -14.14 -11.93 6.50
C ILE A 264 -13.25 -12.85 5.67
N ARG A 265 -13.80 -13.93 5.10
CA ARG A 265 -13.10 -14.87 4.21
C ARG A 265 -12.47 -14.17 3.00
N GLN A 266 -13.16 -13.21 2.38
CA GLN A 266 -12.61 -12.46 1.25
C GLN A 266 -11.33 -11.70 1.64
N HIS A 267 -11.24 -11.16 2.86
CA HIS A 267 -10.02 -10.50 3.32
C HIS A 267 -8.82 -11.47 3.42
N PHE A 268 -9.03 -12.70 3.89
CA PHE A 268 -7.98 -13.73 3.89
C PHE A 268 -7.51 -14.08 2.47
N LEU A 269 -8.44 -14.20 1.53
CA LEU A 269 -8.12 -14.54 0.13
C LEU A 269 -7.31 -13.44 -0.55
N VAL A 270 -7.64 -12.17 -0.33
CA VAL A 270 -6.89 -11.03 -0.89
C VAL A 270 -5.43 -11.08 -0.43
N GLN A 271 -5.18 -11.33 0.86
CA GLN A 271 -3.82 -11.41 1.39
C GLN A 271 -3.05 -12.64 0.90
N LEU A 272 -3.70 -13.81 0.89
CA LEU A 272 -3.09 -15.04 0.39
C LEU A 272 -2.77 -14.93 -1.12
N ASN A 273 -3.66 -14.32 -1.91
CA ASN A 273 -3.41 -14.09 -3.34
C ASN A 273 -2.28 -13.11 -3.61
N GLY A 274 -2.14 -12.07 -2.78
CA GLY A 274 -1.01 -11.14 -2.87
C GLY A 274 0.35 -11.81 -2.65
N GLN A 275 0.39 -12.91 -1.89
CA GLN A 275 1.62 -13.63 -1.56
C GLN A 275 1.90 -14.84 -2.47
N TYR A 276 0.85 -15.48 -3.01
CA TYR A 276 0.95 -16.71 -3.79
C TYR A 276 0.54 -16.56 -5.27
N GLU A 277 0.67 -15.38 -5.87
CA GLU A 277 0.40 -15.16 -7.32
C GLU A 277 -1.03 -15.54 -7.76
N GLY A 278 -2.06 -15.25 -6.96
CA GLY A 278 -3.45 -15.56 -7.33
C GLY A 278 -3.84 -17.04 -7.22
N LYS A 279 -2.96 -17.86 -6.61
CA LYS A 279 -3.18 -19.30 -6.40
C LYS A 279 -4.19 -19.62 -5.30
N ALA A 280 -4.61 -18.65 -4.48
CA ALA A 280 -5.59 -18.82 -3.42
C ALA A 280 -6.99 -18.46 -3.93
N THR A 281 -7.78 -19.44 -4.33
CA THR A 281 -9.13 -19.23 -4.82
C THR A 281 -10.16 -19.41 -3.71
N GLY A 282 -11.06 -18.44 -3.56
CA GLY A 282 -12.31 -18.62 -2.83
C GLY A 282 -13.37 -19.22 -3.72
N GLU A 283 -14.21 -20.10 -3.17
CA GLU A 283 -15.29 -20.80 -3.90
C GLU A 283 -14.81 -21.60 -5.11
N THR A 284 -14.12 -22.69 -4.85
CA THR A 284 -13.79 -23.67 -5.88
C THR A 284 -14.42 -25.00 -5.49
N PHE A 285 -15.43 -25.42 -6.27
CA PHE A 285 -16.11 -26.70 -6.11
C PHE A 285 -15.07 -27.83 -6.15
N ASN A 286 -14.87 -28.51 -5.02
CA ASN A 286 -14.22 -29.82 -5.02
C ASN A 286 -15.31 -30.89 -5.21
N ALA A 287 -14.92 -32.13 -5.49
CA ALA A 287 -15.78 -33.21 -5.97
C ALA A 287 -17.04 -33.55 -5.11
N ALA A 288 -17.24 -32.90 -3.96
CA ALA A 288 -18.41 -33.08 -3.09
C ALA A 288 -18.94 -31.80 -2.40
N GLY A 289 -18.43 -30.58 -2.68
CA GLY A 289 -18.92 -29.37 -2.02
C GLY A 289 -18.04 -28.12 -2.10
N LYS A 290 -18.55 -27.01 -1.53
CA LYS A 290 -17.95 -25.66 -1.48
C LYS A 290 -16.96 -25.61 -0.31
N THR A 291 -15.68 -25.34 -0.60
CA THR A 291 -14.63 -25.08 0.41
C THR A 291 -14.33 -23.58 0.46
N ASP A 292 -14.07 -23.05 1.66
CA ASP A 292 -13.86 -21.62 1.89
C ASP A 292 -12.49 -21.09 1.42
N ILE A 293 -11.44 -21.77 1.91
CA ILE A 293 -9.99 -21.66 1.73
C ILE A 293 -9.33 -22.62 0.72
N LEU A 294 -9.03 -22.28 -0.54
CA LEU A 294 -8.29 -23.21 -1.41
C LEU A 294 -7.05 -22.60 -2.04
N VAL A 295 -5.87 -23.16 -1.77
CA VAL A 295 -4.63 -22.78 -2.47
C VAL A 295 -4.25 -23.86 -3.47
N ARG A 296 -4.02 -23.46 -4.73
CA ARG A 296 -3.72 -24.34 -5.86
C ARG A 296 -2.36 -24.06 -6.48
N ASP A 297 -1.64 -25.10 -6.86
CA ASP A 297 -0.41 -24.98 -7.64
C ASP A 297 -0.46 -25.89 -8.86
N GLU A 298 -0.17 -25.34 -10.05
CA GLU A 298 -0.29 -26.03 -11.35
C GLU A 298 -1.61 -26.80 -11.56
N GLY A 299 -2.73 -26.22 -11.07
CA GLY A 299 -4.06 -26.83 -11.17
C GLY A 299 -4.37 -27.90 -10.11
N ARG A 300 -3.52 -28.07 -9.09
CA ARG A 300 -3.68 -29.06 -8.01
C ARG A 300 -3.89 -28.38 -6.66
N ASN A 301 -4.76 -28.95 -5.82
CA ASN A 301 -4.98 -28.45 -4.46
C ASN A 301 -3.79 -28.81 -3.57
N ILE A 302 -3.24 -27.83 -2.88
CA ILE A 302 -2.09 -28.02 -1.98
C ILE A 302 -2.37 -27.59 -0.53
N PHE A 303 -3.40 -26.77 -0.32
CA PHE A 303 -3.89 -26.41 1.01
C PHE A 303 -5.39 -26.15 0.97
N ILE A 304 -6.08 -26.67 1.97
CA ILE A 304 -7.53 -26.56 2.15
C ILE A 304 -7.78 -25.98 3.54
N ALA A 305 -8.61 -24.95 3.63
CA ALA A 305 -9.09 -24.46 4.90
C ALA A 305 -10.60 -24.18 4.89
N GLU A 306 -11.22 -24.39 6.03
CA GLU A 306 -12.63 -24.04 6.27
C GLU A 306 -12.72 -22.88 7.24
N CYS A 307 -13.61 -21.93 6.98
CA CYS A 307 -13.82 -20.75 7.82
C CYS A 307 -15.20 -20.85 8.47
N LYS A 308 -15.29 -20.77 9.79
CA LYS A 308 -16.58 -20.88 10.49
C LYS A 308 -16.71 -19.93 11.67
N PHE A 309 -17.87 -19.30 11.82
CA PHE A 309 -18.23 -18.74 13.13
C PHE A 309 -18.45 -19.84 14.17
N TRP A 310 -17.89 -19.64 15.36
CA TRP A 310 -18.19 -20.49 16.51
C TRP A 310 -19.65 -20.32 16.93
N ARG A 311 -20.43 -21.42 16.83
CA ARG A 311 -21.85 -21.48 17.26
C ARG A 311 -22.12 -22.57 18.30
N GLY A 312 -21.06 -23.15 18.86
CA GLY A 312 -21.11 -24.23 19.84
C GLY A 312 -20.59 -25.57 19.29
N ASP A 313 -20.51 -26.52 20.21
CA ASP A 313 -19.76 -27.76 20.10
C ASP A 313 -20.14 -28.58 18.85
N LYS A 314 -21.44 -28.76 18.60
CA LYS A 314 -21.93 -29.51 17.43
C LYS A 314 -21.52 -28.86 16.11
N SER A 315 -21.70 -27.54 15.98
CA SER A 315 -21.33 -26.80 14.76
C SER A 315 -19.84 -26.93 14.45
N TYR A 316 -18.99 -27.03 15.49
CA TYR A 316 -17.55 -27.19 15.34
C TYR A 316 -17.18 -28.60 14.88
N THR A 317 -17.76 -29.63 15.49
CA THR A 317 -17.54 -31.03 15.06
C THR A 317 -18.02 -31.25 13.62
N ASP A 318 -19.19 -30.72 13.26
CA ASP A 318 -19.73 -30.78 11.90
C ASP A 318 -18.75 -30.10 10.89
N THR A 319 -18.03 -29.06 11.30
CA THR A 319 -17.02 -28.38 10.47
C THR A 319 -15.78 -29.26 10.25
N ILE A 320 -15.34 -30.01 11.28
CA ILE A 320 -14.25 -30.98 11.14
C ILE A 320 -14.68 -32.08 10.15
N ASP A 321 -15.86 -32.64 10.33
CA ASP A 321 -16.40 -33.66 9.43
C ASP A 321 -16.53 -33.16 7.99
N GLN A 322 -17.02 -31.93 7.80
CA GLN A 322 -17.13 -31.29 6.49
C GLN A 322 -15.76 -31.14 5.82
N LEU A 323 -14.78 -30.59 6.53
CA LEU A 323 -13.42 -30.41 6.02
C LEU A 323 -12.81 -31.76 5.63
N LEU A 324 -12.92 -32.76 6.50
CA LEU A 324 -12.40 -34.12 6.25
C LEU A 324 -13.11 -34.78 5.06
N GLY A 325 -14.41 -34.55 4.88
CA GLY A 325 -15.19 -35.04 3.75
C GLY A 325 -14.76 -34.48 2.40
N TYR A 326 -14.10 -33.32 2.38
CA TYR A 326 -13.55 -32.72 1.15
C TYR A 326 -12.14 -33.18 0.81
N LEU A 327 -11.47 -33.88 1.73
CA LEU A 327 -10.10 -34.32 1.52
C LEU A 327 -10.09 -35.46 0.51
N SER A 328 -9.29 -35.26 -0.53
CA SER A 328 -8.80 -36.35 -1.33
C SER A 328 -7.65 -37.04 -0.61
N TRP A 329 -7.33 -38.27 -1.02
CA TRP A 329 -6.18 -39.03 -0.50
C TRP A 329 -4.83 -38.30 -0.64
N ARG A 330 -4.79 -37.21 -1.43
CA ARG A 330 -3.62 -36.37 -1.71
C ARG A 330 -3.47 -35.18 -0.74
N ASP A 331 -4.54 -34.77 -0.07
CA ASP A 331 -4.54 -33.58 0.77
C ASP A 331 -3.92 -33.91 2.14
N THR A 332 -2.73 -33.38 2.40
CA THR A 332 -1.93 -33.75 3.59
C THR A 332 -1.86 -32.66 4.65
N LYS A 333 -2.28 -31.43 4.32
CA LYS A 333 -2.20 -30.27 5.22
C LYS A 333 -3.42 -29.38 5.05
N THR A 334 -4.12 -29.12 6.15
CA THR A 334 -5.38 -28.39 6.17
C THR A 334 -5.44 -27.41 7.35
N ALA A 335 -6.42 -26.53 7.35
CA ALA A 335 -6.71 -25.68 8.51
C ALA A 335 -8.20 -25.47 8.74
N ILE A 336 -8.58 -25.15 9.98
CA ILE A 336 -9.89 -24.59 10.32
C ILE A 336 -9.65 -23.24 10.96
N VAL A 337 -10.31 -22.22 10.41
CA VAL A 337 -10.29 -20.84 10.91
C VAL A 337 -11.62 -20.59 11.60
N ILE A 338 -11.59 -20.49 12.93
CA ILE A 338 -12.77 -20.23 13.75
C ILE A 338 -12.84 -18.75 14.09
N PHE A 339 -13.94 -18.10 13.71
CA PHE A 339 -14.28 -16.75 14.15
C PHE A 339 -15.09 -16.84 15.44
N ASN A 340 -14.50 -16.41 16.54
CA ASN A 340 -15.18 -16.33 17.83
C ASN A 340 -15.73 -14.91 18.03
N ARG A 341 -17.03 -14.79 18.35
CA ARG A 341 -17.67 -13.55 18.79
C ARG A 341 -18.07 -13.60 20.27
N ASN A 342 -17.78 -14.71 20.94
CA ASN A 342 -18.13 -14.93 22.34
C ASN A 342 -17.14 -14.19 23.26
N LYS A 343 -17.66 -13.53 24.30
CA LYS A 343 -16.86 -12.76 25.26
C LYS A 343 -15.85 -13.63 26.04
N ASP A 344 -16.07 -14.94 26.12
CA ASP A 344 -15.16 -15.88 26.80
C ASP A 344 -14.42 -16.77 25.79
N THR A 345 -13.38 -16.21 25.16
CA THR A 345 -12.52 -16.94 24.21
C THR A 345 -11.77 -18.09 24.89
N THR A 346 -11.41 -17.97 26.17
CA THR A 346 -10.65 -19.01 26.88
C THR A 346 -11.44 -20.31 27.02
N SER A 347 -12.73 -20.25 27.36
CA SER A 347 -13.54 -21.46 27.42
C SER A 347 -13.78 -22.07 26.03
N VAL A 348 -13.90 -21.24 24.99
CA VAL A 348 -13.98 -21.71 23.59
C VAL A 348 -12.72 -22.46 23.18
N LEU A 349 -11.53 -21.93 23.49
CA LEU A 349 -10.25 -22.60 23.21
C LEU A 349 -10.13 -23.94 23.94
N ALA A 350 -10.58 -24.02 25.19
CA ALA A 350 -10.59 -25.27 25.94
C ALA A 350 -11.52 -26.31 25.31
N LYS A 351 -12.74 -25.90 24.94
CA LYS A 351 -13.71 -26.77 24.27
C LYS A 351 -13.23 -27.26 22.92
N ILE A 352 -12.65 -26.38 22.10
CA ILE A 352 -12.08 -26.74 20.81
C ILE A 352 -11.07 -27.87 20.99
N ARG A 353 -10.11 -27.74 21.92
CA ARG A 353 -9.12 -28.79 22.18
C ARG A 353 -9.77 -30.13 22.55
N THR A 354 -10.67 -30.13 23.53
CA THR A 354 -11.37 -31.34 23.96
C THR A 354 -12.16 -31.99 22.82
N LEU A 355 -12.87 -31.20 22.02
CA LEU A 355 -13.68 -31.72 20.91
C LEU A 355 -12.81 -32.25 19.76
N THR A 356 -11.72 -31.57 19.41
CA THR A 356 -10.81 -32.04 18.36
C THR A 356 -10.11 -33.33 18.78
N GLU A 357 -9.63 -33.42 20.03
CA GLU A 357 -8.99 -34.61 20.58
C GLU A 357 -9.94 -35.82 20.63
N ALA A 358 -11.22 -35.58 20.95
CA ALA A 358 -12.24 -36.62 21.01
C ALA A 358 -12.76 -37.09 19.63
N HIS A 359 -12.36 -36.43 18.54
CA HIS A 359 -12.82 -36.78 17.21
C HIS A 359 -12.30 -38.16 16.78
N ALA A 360 -13.16 -39.01 16.19
CA ALA A 360 -12.83 -40.41 15.89
C ALA A 360 -11.61 -40.59 14.95
N LEU A 361 -11.38 -39.64 14.05
CA LEU A 361 -10.24 -39.62 13.13
C LEU A 361 -9.00 -38.90 13.69
N CYS A 362 -9.07 -38.28 14.87
CA CYS A 362 -7.89 -37.70 15.51
C CYS A 362 -6.95 -38.80 15.99
N LYS A 363 -5.67 -38.73 15.61
CA LYS A 363 -4.65 -39.69 16.02
C LYS A 363 -3.76 -39.12 17.13
N THR A 364 -3.27 -37.90 16.95
CA THR A 364 -2.35 -37.25 17.90
C THR A 364 -2.54 -35.72 17.92
N GLY A 365 -2.20 -35.09 19.03
CA GLY A 365 -2.28 -33.64 19.24
C GLY A 365 -3.04 -33.28 20.53
N PRO A 366 -3.20 -31.98 20.81
CA PRO A 366 -2.63 -30.86 20.08
C PRO A 366 -1.16 -30.67 20.39
N LYS A 367 -0.38 -30.41 19.35
CA LYS A 367 0.80 -29.56 19.50
C LYS A 367 0.31 -28.12 19.60
N ILE A 368 0.56 -27.48 20.73
CA ILE A 368 0.24 -26.06 20.94
C ILE A 368 1.31 -25.23 20.23
N GLU A 369 0.91 -24.44 19.25
CA GLU A 369 1.83 -23.60 18.46
C GLU A 369 1.61 -22.10 18.67
N GLY A 370 0.64 -21.73 19.50
CA GLY A 370 0.32 -20.38 19.94
C GLY A 370 -0.89 -20.41 20.87
N GLU A 371 -1.26 -19.27 21.45
CA GLU A 371 -2.39 -19.17 22.38
C GLU A 371 -3.73 -19.58 21.74
N THR A 372 -3.89 -19.27 20.45
CA THR A 372 -5.10 -19.58 19.67
C THR A 372 -4.85 -20.54 18.50
N ARG A 373 -3.72 -21.26 18.51
CA ARG A 373 -3.28 -22.13 17.40
C ARG A 373 -2.89 -23.53 17.85
N PHE A 374 -3.62 -24.52 17.36
CA PHE A 374 -3.47 -25.92 17.76
C PHE A 374 -3.31 -26.82 16.55
N ARG A 375 -2.32 -27.70 16.56
CA ARG A 375 -2.05 -28.63 15.47
C ARG A 375 -2.28 -30.08 15.87
N TYR A 376 -2.95 -30.82 15.01
CA TYR A 376 -3.31 -32.22 15.18
C TYR A 376 -2.92 -33.04 13.96
N VAL A 377 -2.82 -34.35 14.16
CA VAL A 377 -2.70 -35.34 13.09
C VAL A 377 -3.97 -36.16 13.06
N PHE A 378 -4.60 -36.19 11.89
CA PHE A 378 -5.82 -36.93 11.62
C PHE A 378 -5.56 -38.08 10.64
N GLY A 379 -6.31 -39.16 10.76
CA GLY A 379 -6.44 -40.16 9.71
C GLY A 379 -7.33 -39.65 8.57
N GLN A 380 -7.02 -40.04 7.34
CA GLN A 380 -7.90 -39.78 6.19
C GLN A 380 -9.17 -40.66 6.28
N PRO A 381 -10.38 -40.16 5.96
CA PRO A 381 -11.63 -40.92 6.11
C PRO A 381 -11.65 -42.24 5.34
N ASN A 382 -11.04 -42.26 4.14
CA ASN A 382 -11.03 -43.40 3.23
C ASN A 382 -9.78 -44.30 3.37
N ASP A 383 -8.78 -43.87 4.14
CA ASP A 383 -7.52 -44.59 4.36
C ASP A 383 -6.87 -44.11 5.65
N THR A 384 -7.23 -44.74 6.78
CA THR A 384 -6.71 -44.35 8.10
C THR A 384 -5.21 -44.60 8.26
N SER A 385 -4.56 -45.33 7.35
CA SER A 385 -3.10 -45.46 7.32
C SER A 385 -2.42 -44.17 6.85
N ARG A 386 -3.13 -43.31 6.11
CA ARG A 386 -2.68 -41.99 5.70
C ARG A 386 -3.02 -40.95 6.73
N GLU A 387 -2.15 -39.95 6.81
CA GLU A 387 -2.23 -38.88 7.79
C GLU A 387 -2.37 -37.52 7.11
N THR A 388 -3.20 -36.68 7.73
CA THR A 388 -3.39 -35.29 7.36
C THR A 388 -3.14 -34.42 8.58
N ILE A 389 -2.41 -33.34 8.40
CA ILE A 389 -2.21 -32.34 9.44
C ILE A 389 -3.39 -31.38 9.42
N LEU A 390 -4.08 -31.24 10.55
CA LEU A 390 -5.12 -30.24 10.76
C LEU A 390 -4.59 -29.18 11.73
N THR A 391 -4.55 -27.92 11.32
CA THR A 391 -4.29 -26.79 12.23
C THR A 391 -5.56 -25.99 12.47
N VAL A 392 -5.98 -25.89 13.72
CA VAL A 392 -7.11 -25.07 14.15
C VAL A 392 -6.59 -23.72 14.63
N MET A 393 -7.15 -22.64 14.10
CA MET A 393 -6.83 -21.26 14.45
C MET A 393 -8.09 -20.53 14.88
N VAL A 394 -8.05 -19.85 16.02
CA VAL A 394 -9.20 -19.12 16.56
C VAL A 394 -8.90 -17.63 16.58
N PHE A 395 -9.82 -16.84 16.03
CA PHE A 395 -9.74 -15.40 15.92
C PHE A 395 -10.89 -14.77 16.69
N ASP A 396 -10.57 -13.85 17.59
CA ASP A 396 -11.61 -13.05 18.24
C ASP A 396 -12.06 -11.97 17.26
N VAL A 397 -13.35 -11.94 16.98
CA VAL A 397 -13.98 -10.99 16.07
C VAL A 397 -14.90 -10.11 16.91
N PRO A 398 -14.73 -8.77 16.85
CA PRO A 398 -15.55 -7.87 17.63
C PRO A 398 -17.03 -8.02 17.29
N THR A 399 -17.87 -7.73 18.28
CA THR A 399 -19.31 -7.56 18.09
C THR A 399 -19.64 -6.09 18.22
N THR A 400 -20.67 -5.62 17.52
CA THR A 400 -21.25 -4.31 17.81
C THR A 400 -21.67 -4.33 19.27
N SER A 401 -21.07 -3.48 20.11
CA SER A 401 -21.59 -3.26 21.45
C SER A 401 -23.03 -2.80 21.29
N THR A 402 -23.98 -3.64 21.69
CA THR A 402 -25.31 -3.14 22.05
C THR A 402 -25.04 -2.19 23.21
N ASP A 403 -25.27 -0.91 22.99
CA ASP A 403 -25.28 0.08 24.07
C ASP A 403 -26.15 -0.49 25.19
N ALA A 404 -25.49 -0.81 26.29
CA ALA A 404 -26.13 -1.02 27.57
C ALA A 404 -26.13 0.36 28.25
N GLY A 405 -27.29 1.02 28.26
CA GLY A 405 -27.51 2.27 28.99
C GLY A 405 -28.18 3.33 28.14
#